data_AF-A0A5Q0SGV4-F1
#
_entry.id   AF-A0A5Q0SGV4-F1
#
_cell.length_a   1.000
_cell.length_b   1.000
_cell.length_c   1.000
_cell.angle_alpha   90.00
_cell.angle_beta   90.00
_cell.angle_gamma   90.00
#
_symmetry.space_group_name_H-M   'P 1'
#
loop_
_entity.id
_entity.type
_entity.pdbx_description
1 polymer ?
#
loop_
_entity_poly.entity_id
_entity_poly.type
_entity_poly.pdbx_seq_one_letter_code
_entity_poly.pdbx_strand_id
1 'polypeptide(L)'
;MGNRDTILLNKVGKYYLQYIGVFSFSTLLKLFKEGKEINDVDATTINYIRSYIVCLGVRSTIKNARKALRDRITYRELGISFDREIRGRVSISHSILSLPKRLYAFYSYFEGYNAPEYFVMGNLLRRIIEIAKKYLDSHNKELLETLRKIAKKFPKGELREELPTDPIWLKNVFNIYYILSTLDKINIGVRGDNEAKIVEFITWKLYELYIFYLVLNYLRERGKSIRGINGGIEISQWKIYFNRRLKNSSLNKVDDLDSIDKFKGRPDISILNANTIIIECKYSNYLPYITAGRFKIMAYTFEYNPATAILVYPGLEEDSIEYDSEDEGTKFLDKKAKEKGFVDFQYNNKTLYIAIIDPAKDDDENMKLLARILDQYIH
;
A
#
# COMPACT_ATOMS: atom_id res chain seq x y z
N MET A 1 -8.73 -4.30 19.74
CA MET A 1 -8.31 -2.93 19.42
C MET A 1 -8.90 -2.00 20.46
N GLY A 2 -8.10 -1.08 20.99
CA GLY A 2 -8.53 -0.04 21.92
C GLY A 2 -8.89 1.27 21.21
N ASN A 3 -9.38 2.26 21.94
CA ASN A 3 -9.77 3.58 21.40
C ASN A 3 -8.66 4.23 20.54
N ARG A 4 -7.39 4.12 20.98
CA ARG A 4 -6.21 4.64 20.26
C ARG A 4 -6.07 4.09 18.83
N ASP A 5 -6.46 2.83 18.61
CA ASP A 5 -6.33 2.17 17.31
C ASP A 5 -7.30 2.78 16.28
N THR A 6 -8.55 3.00 16.70
CA THR A 6 -9.57 3.67 15.89
C THR A 6 -9.16 5.10 15.58
N ILE A 7 -8.64 5.83 16.57
CA ILE A 7 -8.16 7.21 16.38
C ILE A 7 -7.02 7.26 15.36
N LEU A 8 -6.04 6.38 15.45
CA LEU A 8 -4.95 6.28 14.46
C LEU A 8 -5.49 6.04 13.05
N LEU A 9 -6.44 5.12 12.92
CA LEU A 9 -7.03 4.79 11.64
C LEU A 9 -7.77 5.99 11.03
N ASN A 10 -8.51 6.76 11.82
CA ASN A 10 -9.20 7.96 11.36
C ASN A 10 -8.21 9.08 10.97
N LYS A 11 -7.10 9.23 11.71
CA LYS A 11 -6.08 10.25 11.41
C LYS A 11 -5.30 9.95 10.12
N VAL A 12 -4.81 8.71 9.96
CA VAL A 12 -3.85 8.38 8.89
C VAL A 12 -4.20 7.16 8.02
N GLY A 13 -5.30 6.47 8.30
CA GLY A 13 -5.72 5.26 7.58
C GLY A 13 -5.88 5.46 6.07
N LYS A 14 -6.29 6.67 5.65
CA LYS A 14 -6.33 7.06 4.23
C LYS A 14 -4.98 6.88 3.52
N TYR A 15 -3.86 7.13 4.17
CA TYR A 15 -2.53 7.01 3.56
C TYR A 15 -1.90 5.62 3.70
N TYR A 16 -2.52 4.73 4.48
CA TYR A 16 -1.93 3.45 4.87
C TYR A 16 -1.53 2.58 3.68
N LEU A 17 -2.44 2.37 2.70
CA LEU A 17 -2.16 1.51 1.55
C LEU A 17 -0.98 2.04 0.71
N GLN A 18 -0.83 3.35 0.62
CA GLN A 18 0.31 3.98 -0.06
C GLN A 18 1.59 3.79 0.76
N TYR A 19 1.51 3.96 2.08
CA TYR A 19 2.62 3.78 3.01
C TYR A 19 3.23 2.37 2.97
N ILE A 20 2.38 1.33 2.98
CA ILE A 20 2.85 -0.07 2.91
C ILE A 20 3.24 -0.53 1.49
N GLY A 21 3.23 0.37 0.51
CA GLY A 21 3.71 0.09 -0.85
C GLY A 21 2.71 -0.62 -1.77
N VAL A 22 1.40 -0.51 -1.50
CA VAL A 22 0.35 -1.12 -2.34
C VAL A 22 0.07 -0.22 -3.53
N PHE A 23 0.87 -0.39 -4.58
CA PHE A 23 0.73 0.34 -5.85
C PHE A 23 0.14 -0.50 -6.99
N SER A 24 -0.15 -1.78 -6.72
CA SER A 24 -0.71 -2.70 -7.69
C SER A 24 -1.91 -3.45 -7.11
N PHE A 25 -2.88 -3.77 -7.97
CA PHE A 25 -4.05 -4.54 -7.56
C PHE A 25 -3.66 -5.94 -7.06
N SER A 26 -2.65 -6.57 -7.67
CA SER A 26 -2.11 -7.86 -7.20
C SER A 26 -1.52 -7.81 -5.80
N THR A 27 -0.90 -6.70 -5.40
CA THR A 27 -0.41 -6.52 -4.02
C THR A 27 -1.59 -6.34 -3.07
N LEU A 28 -2.60 -5.56 -3.48
CA LEU A 28 -3.81 -5.35 -2.69
C LEU A 28 -4.55 -6.67 -2.40
N LEU A 29 -4.64 -7.58 -3.37
CA LEU A 29 -5.26 -8.89 -3.20
C LEU A 29 -4.72 -9.67 -2.00
N LYS A 30 -3.41 -9.54 -1.72
CA LYS A 30 -2.76 -10.24 -0.61
C LYS A 30 -3.15 -9.70 0.78
N LEU A 31 -3.77 -8.53 0.82
CA LEU A 31 -4.20 -7.87 2.05
C LEU A 31 -5.66 -8.16 2.40
N PHE A 32 -6.43 -8.72 1.46
CA PHE A 32 -7.77 -9.20 1.76
C PHE A 32 -7.67 -10.47 2.59
N LYS A 33 -8.16 -10.40 3.83
CA LYS A 33 -8.18 -11.53 4.77
C LYS A 33 -9.52 -11.60 5.46
N GLU A 34 -9.80 -12.76 6.03
CA GLU A 34 -10.85 -12.90 7.03
C GLU A 34 -10.41 -12.21 8.33
N GLY A 35 -11.32 -11.49 8.94
CA GLY A 35 -11.01 -10.74 10.15
C GLY A 35 -12.17 -9.97 10.74
N LYS A 36 -11.85 -9.28 11.83
CA LYS A 36 -12.80 -8.53 12.63
C LYS A 36 -12.90 -7.10 12.10
N GLU A 37 -14.10 -6.73 11.69
CA GLU A 37 -14.46 -5.37 11.31
C GLU A 37 -14.29 -4.38 12.47
N ILE A 38 -13.89 -3.14 12.12
CA ILE A 38 -13.84 -1.99 13.01
C ILE A 38 -15.03 -1.10 12.67
N ASN A 39 -15.96 -0.94 13.61
CA ASN A 39 -17.24 -0.27 13.37
C ASN A 39 -17.16 1.27 13.48
N ASP A 40 -16.13 1.82 14.11
CA ASP A 40 -16.02 3.25 14.46
C ASP A 40 -15.08 4.04 13.53
N VAL A 41 -14.87 3.56 12.30
CA VAL A 41 -14.04 4.24 11.31
C VAL A 41 -14.86 5.32 10.61
N ASP A 42 -14.29 6.52 10.51
CA ASP A 42 -14.98 7.62 9.85
C ASP A 42 -15.25 7.32 8.36
N ALA A 43 -16.39 7.82 7.86
CA ALA A 43 -16.82 7.58 6.49
C ALA A 43 -15.83 8.14 5.45
N THR A 44 -15.09 9.20 5.79
CA THR A 44 -14.11 9.84 4.90
C THR A 44 -12.93 8.92 4.63
N THR A 45 -12.41 8.27 5.65
CA THR A 45 -11.31 7.32 5.62
C THR A 45 -11.74 6.07 4.85
N ILE A 46 -12.92 5.53 5.13
CA ILE A 46 -13.51 4.42 4.37
C ILE A 46 -13.62 4.78 2.88
N ASN A 47 -14.19 5.94 2.57
CA ASN A 47 -14.38 6.38 1.19
C ASN A 47 -13.06 6.60 0.46
N TYR A 48 -12.03 7.14 1.14
CA TYR A 48 -10.71 7.30 0.55
C TYR A 48 -10.08 5.95 0.22
N ILE A 49 -10.14 4.98 1.15
CA ILE A 49 -9.62 3.63 0.93
C ILE A 49 -10.34 2.96 -0.24
N ARG A 50 -11.67 3.02 -0.28
CA ARG A 50 -12.48 2.51 -1.39
C ARG A 50 -12.11 3.18 -2.72
N SER A 51 -11.97 4.50 -2.73
CA SER A 51 -11.53 5.27 -3.90
C SER A 51 -10.15 4.84 -4.39
N TYR A 52 -9.20 4.62 -3.47
CA TYR A 52 -7.86 4.15 -3.79
C TYR A 52 -7.86 2.72 -4.37
N ILE A 53 -8.66 1.81 -3.80
CA ILE A 53 -8.85 0.44 -4.33
C ILE A 53 -9.40 0.50 -5.76
N VAL A 54 -10.41 1.33 -6.00
CA VAL A 54 -11.00 1.55 -7.33
C VAL A 54 -9.95 2.11 -8.29
N CYS A 55 -9.14 3.08 -7.87
CA CYS A 55 -8.06 3.65 -8.69
C CYS A 55 -7.06 2.58 -9.13
N LEU A 56 -6.61 1.71 -8.21
CA LEU A 56 -5.74 0.58 -8.52
C LEU A 56 -6.39 -0.45 -9.44
N GLY A 57 -7.67 -0.75 -9.22
CA GLY A 57 -8.46 -1.64 -10.06
C GLY A 57 -8.59 -1.11 -11.50
N VAL A 58 -8.91 0.17 -11.66
CA VAL A 58 -9.02 0.83 -12.97
C VAL A 58 -7.68 0.86 -13.70
N ARG A 59 -6.57 1.24 -13.02
CA ARG A 59 -5.22 1.20 -13.62
C ARG A 59 -4.86 -0.19 -14.12
N SER A 60 -5.15 -1.22 -13.32
CA SER A 60 -4.89 -2.62 -13.68
C SER A 60 -5.80 -3.09 -14.83
N THR A 61 -7.05 -2.64 -14.85
CA THR A 61 -8.01 -2.90 -15.93
C THR A 61 -7.52 -2.30 -17.25
N ILE A 62 -7.10 -1.03 -17.25
CA ILE A 62 -6.51 -0.36 -18.41
C ILE A 62 -5.30 -1.14 -18.94
N LYS A 63 -4.41 -1.59 -18.04
CA LYS A 63 -3.24 -2.39 -18.41
C LYS A 63 -3.64 -3.70 -19.09
N ASN A 64 -4.60 -4.44 -18.56
CA ASN A 64 -5.08 -5.70 -19.15
C ASN A 64 -5.85 -5.46 -20.46
N ALA A 65 -6.66 -4.40 -20.55
CA ALA A 65 -7.33 -4.03 -21.80
C ALA A 65 -6.34 -3.67 -22.91
N ARG A 66 -5.25 -2.96 -22.59
CA ARG A 66 -4.17 -2.71 -23.55
C ARG A 66 -3.45 -4.00 -23.99
N LYS A 67 -3.29 -4.97 -23.09
CA LYS A 67 -2.77 -6.30 -23.45
C LYS A 67 -3.72 -7.00 -24.43
N ALA A 68 -5.00 -7.08 -24.11
CA ALA A 68 -6.01 -7.65 -24.99
C ALA A 68 -6.00 -7.00 -26.39
N LEU A 69 -5.91 -5.66 -26.48
CA LEU A 69 -5.83 -4.97 -27.78
C LEU A 69 -4.57 -5.30 -28.57
N ARG A 70 -3.43 -5.58 -27.91
CA ARG A 70 -2.21 -6.05 -28.60
C ARG A 70 -2.37 -7.49 -29.05
N ASP A 71 -2.86 -8.34 -28.15
CA ASP A 71 -3.07 -9.76 -28.40
C ASP A 71 -4.11 -9.96 -29.51
N ARG A 72 -5.02 -9.01 -29.74
CA ARG A 72 -5.99 -9.01 -30.84
C ARG A 72 -5.36 -9.22 -32.22
N ILE A 73 -4.12 -8.77 -32.44
CA ILE A 73 -3.40 -8.94 -33.71
C ILE A 73 -2.92 -10.39 -33.87
N THR A 74 -2.66 -11.08 -32.75
CA THR A 74 -2.05 -12.41 -32.71
C THR A 74 -3.03 -13.52 -32.30
N TYR A 75 -4.18 -13.17 -31.74
CA TYR A 75 -5.21 -14.11 -31.30
C TYR A 75 -5.92 -14.67 -32.52
N ARG A 76 -5.77 -15.98 -32.72
CA ARG A 76 -6.31 -16.70 -33.85
C ARG A 76 -7.33 -17.70 -33.34
N GLU A 77 -8.58 -17.53 -33.73
CA GLU A 77 -9.63 -18.51 -33.44
C GLU A 77 -9.65 -19.56 -34.55
N LEU A 78 -9.53 -20.83 -34.18
CA LEU A 78 -9.79 -21.90 -35.12
C LEU A 78 -11.30 -21.94 -35.39
N GLY A 79 -11.68 -21.73 -36.64
CA GLY A 79 -13.08 -21.81 -37.04
C GLY A 79 -13.25 -22.51 -38.37
N ILE A 80 -14.49 -22.79 -38.72
CA ILE A 80 -14.87 -23.43 -39.97
C ILE A 80 -15.46 -22.35 -40.88
N SER A 81 -14.78 -22.06 -41.99
CA SER A 81 -15.26 -21.16 -43.04
C SER A 81 -15.90 -21.96 -44.18
N PHE A 82 -16.88 -21.39 -44.86
CA PHE A 82 -17.47 -21.93 -46.07
C PHE A 82 -17.20 -20.98 -47.25
N ASP A 83 -16.49 -21.45 -48.27
CA ASP A 83 -16.20 -20.65 -49.47
C ASP A 83 -16.10 -21.56 -50.71
N ARG A 84 -16.17 -20.98 -51.92
CA ARG A 84 -15.92 -21.70 -53.18
C ARG A 84 -14.43 -21.99 -53.38
N GLU A 85 -13.57 -21.14 -52.82
CA GLU A 85 -12.12 -21.29 -52.84
C GLU A 85 -11.61 -21.87 -51.52
N ILE A 86 -10.82 -22.93 -51.60
CA ILE A 86 -10.25 -23.59 -50.42
C ILE A 86 -9.02 -22.80 -49.97
N ARG A 87 -9.08 -22.20 -48.78
CA ARG A 87 -7.98 -21.40 -48.19
C ARG A 87 -7.33 -22.05 -46.97
N GLY A 88 -7.72 -23.27 -46.63
CA GLY A 88 -7.23 -24.01 -45.47
C GLY A 88 -7.50 -25.51 -45.58
N ARG A 89 -7.33 -26.26 -44.49
CA ARG A 89 -7.57 -27.72 -44.49
C ARG A 89 -9.07 -28.00 -44.58
N VAL A 90 -9.51 -28.71 -45.62
CA VAL A 90 -10.93 -29.04 -45.83
C VAL A 90 -11.45 -29.95 -44.72
N SER A 91 -12.63 -29.63 -44.19
CA SER A 91 -13.41 -30.49 -43.31
C SER A 91 -14.46 -31.24 -44.15
N ILE A 92 -14.18 -32.51 -44.44
CA ILE A 92 -15.02 -33.33 -45.34
C ILE A 92 -16.45 -33.44 -44.79
N SER A 93 -16.60 -33.71 -43.49
CA SER A 93 -17.90 -33.87 -42.83
C SER A 93 -18.79 -32.63 -42.96
N HIS A 94 -18.24 -31.43 -42.78
CA HIS A 94 -18.98 -30.17 -42.89
C HIS A 94 -19.23 -29.75 -44.36
N SER A 95 -18.35 -30.17 -45.28
CA SER A 95 -18.48 -29.84 -46.71
C SER A 95 -19.59 -30.64 -47.39
N ILE A 96 -19.88 -31.86 -46.95
CA ILE A 96 -20.91 -32.72 -47.56
C ILE A 96 -22.28 -32.00 -47.61
N LEU A 97 -22.65 -31.31 -46.53
CA LEU A 97 -23.93 -30.62 -46.42
C LEU A 97 -24.02 -29.35 -47.29
N SER A 98 -22.88 -28.78 -47.68
CA SER A 98 -22.79 -27.52 -48.41
C SER A 98 -22.35 -27.69 -49.88
N LEU A 99 -21.99 -28.93 -50.26
CA LEU A 99 -21.54 -29.33 -51.60
C LEU A 99 -22.52 -28.96 -52.73
N PRO A 100 -23.86 -29.12 -52.60
CA PRO A 100 -24.79 -28.74 -53.66
C PRO A 100 -24.74 -27.25 -54.02
N LYS A 101 -24.29 -26.40 -53.08
CA LYS A 101 -24.10 -24.95 -53.28
C LYS A 101 -22.68 -24.60 -53.74
N ARG A 102 -21.85 -25.60 -54.03
CA ARG A 102 -20.41 -25.50 -54.37
C ARG A 102 -19.60 -24.76 -53.30
N LEU A 103 -19.97 -24.92 -52.03
CA LEU A 103 -19.24 -24.36 -50.89
C LEU A 103 -18.45 -25.49 -50.22
N TYR A 104 -17.19 -25.22 -49.90
CA TYR A 104 -16.30 -26.12 -49.18
C TYR A 104 -16.08 -25.58 -47.77
N ALA A 105 -16.28 -26.44 -46.78
CA ALA A 105 -15.95 -26.12 -45.40
C ALA A 105 -14.45 -26.38 -45.17
N PHE A 106 -13.71 -25.39 -44.70
CA PHE A 106 -12.30 -25.56 -44.33
C PHE A 106 -11.98 -24.92 -42.99
N TYR A 107 -11.05 -25.52 -42.27
CA TYR A 107 -10.48 -24.96 -41.05
C TYR A 107 -9.63 -23.76 -41.43
N SER A 108 -9.98 -22.62 -40.86
CA SER A 108 -9.25 -21.37 -41.02
C SER A 108 -9.05 -20.72 -39.65
N TYR A 109 -8.15 -19.75 -39.62
CA TYR A 109 -8.01 -18.86 -38.47
C TYR A 109 -8.71 -17.55 -38.79
N PHE A 110 -9.69 -17.18 -37.96
CA PHE A 110 -10.31 -15.86 -38.06
C PHE A 110 -9.50 -14.85 -37.25
N GLU A 111 -9.50 -13.59 -37.70
CA GLU A 111 -9.00 -12.48 -36.90
C GLU A 111 -9.77 -12.46 -35.57
N GLY A 112 -9.05 -12.45 -34.44
CA GLY A 112 -9.65 -12.48 -33.11
C GLY A 112 -10.52 -11.27 -32.75
N TYR A 113 -10.85 -10.38 -33.69
CA TYR A 113 -11.71 -9.21 -33.49
C TYR A 113 -13.11 -9.60 -33.00
N ASN A 114 -13.61 -10.77 -33.42
CA ASN A 114 -14.93 -11.27 -33.05
C ASN A 114 -14.89 -12.35 -31.96
N ALA A 115 -13.75 -12.55 -31.30
CA ALA A 115 -13.65 -13.58 -30.27
C ALA A 115 -14.59 -13.25 -29.09
N PRO A 116 -15.37 -14.20 -28.57
CA PRO A 116 -16.33 -13.98 -27.48
C PRO A 116 -15.71 -13.26 -26.27
N GLU A 117 -14.44 -13.51 -25.99
CA GLU A 117 -13.68 -12.89 -24.90
C GLU A 117 -13.63 -11.37 -24.99
N TYR A 118 -13.56 -10.79 -26.20
CA TYR A 118 -13.56 -9.33 -26.38
C TYR A 118 -14.94 -8.71 -26.10
N PHE A 119 -16.01 -9.46 -26.34
CA PHE A 119 -17.38 -9.06 -26.00
C PHE A 119 -17.57 -9.03 -24.49
N VAL A 120 -17.12 -10.08 -23.80
CA VAL A 120 -17.13 -10.18 -22.33
C VAL A 120 -16.31 -9.06 -21.71
N MET A 121 -15.09 -8.85 -22.22
CA MET A 121 -14.21 -7.77 -21.81
C MET A 121 -14.88 -6.41 -21.97
N GLY A 122 -15.51 -6.15 -23.12
CA GLY A 122 -16.26 -4.91 -23.34
C GLY A 122 -17.37 -4.68 -22.33
N ASN A 123 -18.10 -5.73 -21.92
CA ASN A 123 -19.12 -5.65 -20.87
C ASN A 123 -18.49 -5.32 -19.51
N LEU A 124 -17.46 -6.08 -19.10
CA LEU A 124 -16.73 -5.87 -17.84
C LEU A 124 -16.19 -4.45 -17.72
N LEU A 125 -15.55 -3.92 -18.79
CA LEU A 125 -15.04 -2.55 -18.82
C LEU A 125 -16.14 -1.52 -18.54
N ARG A 126 -17.34 -1.69 -19.13
CA ARG A 126 -18.47 -0.78 -18.88
C ARG A 126 -18.99 -0.87 -17.46
N ARG A 127 -19.09 -2.08 -16.89
CA ARG A 127 -19.48 -2.26 -15.49
C ARG A 127 -18.48 -1.64 -14.52
N ILE A 128 -17.19 -1.82 -14.77
CA ILE A 128 -16.11 -1.19 -13.99
C ILE A 128 -16.19 0.34 -14.11
N ILE A 129 -16.52 0.90 -15.28
CA ILE A 129 -16.75 2.34 -15.44
C ILE A 129 -17.88 2.83 -14.53
N GLU A 130 -19.00 2.11 -14.45
CA GLU A 130 -20.13 2.50 -13.59
C GLU A 130 -19.76 2.46 -12.10
N ILE A 131 -19.01 1.46 -11.67
CA ILE A 131 -18.48 1.41 -10.29
C ILE A 131 -17.52 2.58 -10.07
N ALA A 132 -16.58 2.80 -11.00
CA ALA A 132 -15.57 3.84 -10.88
C ALA A 132 -16.16 5.25 -10.77
N LYS A 133 -17.27 5.54 -11.46
CA LYS A 133 -17.98 6.83 -11.34
C LYS A 133 -18.46 7.13 -9.92
N LYS A 134 -18.74 6.10 -9.10
CA LYS A 134 -19.25 6.28 -7.74
C LYS A 134 -18.15 6.70 -6.76
N TYR A 135 -16.91 6.24 -6.96
CA TYR A 135 -15.83 6.41 -5.98
C TYR A 135 -14.68 7.30 -6.44
N LEU A 136 -14.52 7.52 -7.75
CA LEU A 136 -13.46 8.38 -8.28
C LEU A 136 -13.93 9.83 -8.33
N ASP A 137 -13.09 10.72 -7.81
CA ASP A 137 -13.29 12.16 -7.76
C ASP A 137 -12.71 12.89 -9.00
N SER A 138 -12.72 14.22 -8.96
CA SER A 138 -12.20 15.08 -10.03
C SER A 138 -10.71 14.85 -10.32
N HIS A 139 -9.90 14.51 -9.31
CA HIS A 139 -8.47 14.23 -9.47
C HIS A 139 -8.20 12.99 -10.32
N ASN A 140 -9.16 12.05 -10.38
CA ASN A 140 -9.06 10.82 -11.14
C ASN A 140 -9.81 10.86 -12.48
N LYS A 141 -10.25 12.04 -12.93
CA LYS A 141 -11.02 12.22 -14.16
C LYS A 141 -10.29 11.71 -15.42
N GLU A 142 -8.99 11.96 -15.52
CA GLU A 142 -8.18 11.50 -16.66
C GLU A 142 -8.10 9.97 -16.72
N LEU A 143 -8.00 9.32 -15.57
CA LEU A 143 -7.96 7.86 -15.46
C LEU A 143 -9.29 7.24 -15.93
N LEU A 144 -10.41 7.81 -15.47
CA LEU A 144 -11.75 7.37 -15.90
C LEU A 144 -11.97 7.60 -17.40
N GLU A 145 -11.53 8.74 -17.92
CA GLU A 145 -11.64 9.05 -19.35
C GLU A 145 -10.78 8.12 -20.21
N THR A 146 -9.60 7.75 -19.72
CA THR A 146 -8.74 6.75 -20.36
C THR A 146 -9.44 5.39 -20.43
N LEU A 147 -10.06 4.95 -19.33
CA LEU A 147 -10.83 3.70 -19.29
C LEU A 147 -12.00 3.76 -20.29
N ARG A 148 -12.75 4.86 -20.35
CA ARG A 148 -13.85 5.07 -21.32
C ARG A 148 -13.37 5.01 -22.77
N LYS A 149 -12.27 5.70 -23.10
CA LYS A 149 -11.68 5.66 -24.45
C LYS A 149 -11.25 4.25 -24.86
N ILE A 150 -10.70 3.48 -23.91
CA ILE A 150 -10.32 2.08 -24.17
C ILE A 150 -11.57 1.20 -24.33
N ALA A 151 -12.58 1.35 -23.46
CA ALA A 151 -13.81 0.56 -23.53
C ALA A 151 -14.57 0.73 -24.86
N LYS A 152 -14.49 1.90 -25.50
CA LYS A 152 -15.04 2.13 -26.85
C LYS A 152 -14.41 1.25 -27.94
N LYS A 153 -13.19 0.74 -27.73
CA LYS A 153 -12.50 -0.15 -28.68
C LYS A 153 -12.91 -1.62 -28.57
N PHE A 154 -13.72 -1.97 -27.57
CA PHE A 154 -14.22 -3.32 -27.36
C PHE A 154 -15.71 -3.40 -27.72
N PRO A 155 -16.16 -4.50 -28.35
CA PRO A 155 -17.55 -4.65 -28.77
C PRO A 155 -18.52 -4.68 -27.59
N LYS A 156 -19.80 -4.45 -27.87
CA LYS A 156 -20.88 -4.64 -26.90
C LYS A 156 -21.31 -6.10 -26.94
N GLY A 157 -21.39 -6.74 -25.78
CA GLY A 157 -21.86 -8.12 -25.66
C GLY A 157 -22.29 -8.44 -24.24
N GLU A 158 -22.59 -9.71 -24.00
CA GLU A 158 -23.15 -10.19 -22.74
C GLU A 158 -22.07 -10.54 -21.71
N LEU A 159 -22.47 -10.51 -20.45
CA LEU A 159 -21.63 -11.00 -19.36
C LEU A 159 -21.81 -12.52 -19.28
N ARG A 160 -20.70 -13.26 -19.19
CA ARG A 160 -20.70 -14.68 -18.79
C ARG A 160 -19.76 -14.87 -17.60
N GLU A 161 -19.80 -16.06 -17.02
CA GLU A 161 -18.85 -16.48 -16.01
C GLU A 161 -17.44 -16.68 -16.59
N GLU A 162 -16.44 -16.62 -15.71
CA GLU A 162 -15.04 -16.90 -16.05
C GLU A 162 -14.88 -18.37 -16.44
N LEU A 163 -14.15 -18.63 -17.53
CA LEU A 163 -13.84 -19.98 -18.00
C LEU A 163 -12.38 -20.35 -17.72
N PRO A 164 -12.06 -21.63 -17.44
CA PRO A 164 -10.68 -22.09 -17.27
C PRO A 164 -9.77 -21.82 -18.48
N THR A 165 -10.35 -21.76 -19.68
CA THR A 165 -9.65 -21.47 -20.94
C THR A 165 -9.49 -19.98 -21.21
N ASP A 166 -10.05 -19.09 -20.37
CA ASP A 166 -9.99 -17.65 -20.62
C ASP A 166 -8.55 -17.13 -20.62
N PRO A 167 -8.25 -16.16 -21.50
CA PRO A 167 -6.95 -15.53 -21.53
C PRO A 167 -6.67 -14.79 -20.22
N ILE A 168 -5.39 -14.76 -19.83
CA ILE A 168 -4.94 -14.20 -18.54
C ILE A 168 -5.43 -12.76 -18.33
N TRP A 169 -5.45 -11.94 -19.40
CA TRP A 169 -5.93 -10.57 -19.31
C TRP A 169 -7.43 -10.48 -18.96
N LEU A 170 -8.25 -11.45 -19.37
CA LEU A 170 -9.69 -11.49 -19.08
C LEU A 170 -9.92 -11.95 -17.64
N LYS A 171 -9.26 -13.03 -17.21
CA LYS A 171 -9.30 -13.54 -15.83
C LYS A 171 -8.91 -12.47 -14.81
N ASN A 172 -7.85 -11.71 -15.11
CA ASN A 172 -7.44 -10.59 -14.25
C ASN A 172 -8.53 -9.52 -14.12
N VAL A 173 -9.29 -9.25 -15.19
CA VAL A 173 -10.35 -8.23 -15.18
C VAL A 173 -11.62 -8.75 -14.49
N PHE A 174 -11.94 -10.05 -14.60
CA PHE A 174 -12.96 -10.69 -13.78
C PHE A 174 -12.66 -10.55 -12.30
N ASN A 175 -11.44 -10.89 -11.87
CA ASN A 175 -11.00 -10.73 -10.48
C ASN A 175 -11.13 -9.29 -9.98
N ILE A 176 -10.74 -8.31 -10.81
CA ILE A 176 -10.92 -6.89 -10.50
C ILE A 176 -12.41 -6.56 -10.36
N TYR A 177 -13.23 -6.93 -11.35
CA TYR A 177 -14.65 -6.64 -11.34
C TYR A 177 -15.36 -7.24 -10.11
N TYR A 178 -15.08 -8.50 -9.78
CA TYR A 178 -15.69 -9.17 -8.63
C TYR A 178 -15.44 -8.38 -7.34
N ILE A 179 -14.19 -8.01 -7.08
CA ILE A 179 -13.82 -7.24 -5.87
C ILE A 179 -14.45 -5.85 -5.87
N LEU A 180 -14.39 -5.15 -7.01
CA LEU A 180 -15.01 -3.84 -7.12
C LEU A 180 -16.53 -3.91 -6.96
N SER A 181 -17.17 -5.00 -7.39
CA SER A 181 -18.62 -5.19 -7.25
C SER A 181 -19.05 -5.51 -5.81
N THR A 182 -18.11 -6.02 -5.00
CA THR A 182 -18.32 -6.29 -3.57
C THR A 182 -17.74 -5.19 -2.67
N LEU A 183 -17.33 -4.04 -3.22
CA LEU A 183 -16.60 -3.02 -2.46
C LEU A 183 -17.41 -2.41 -1.31
N ASP A 184 -18.72 -2.29 -1.47
CA ASP A 184 -19.63 -1.84 -0.40
C ASP A 184 -19.74 -2.85 0.75
N LYS A 185 -19.41 -4.12 0.50
CA LYS A 185 -19.35 -5.20 1.49
C LYS A 185 -17.94 -5.39 2.08
N ILE A 186 -16.94 -4.72 1.51
CA ILE A 186 -15.58 -4.74 2.04
C ILE A 186 -15.52 -3.74 3.19
N ASN A 187 -15.29 -4.29 4.37
CA ASN A 187 -15.13 -3.53 5.60
C ASN A 187 -13.65 -3.42 5.97
N ILE A 188 -13.33 -2.47 6.84
CA ILE A 188 -11.97 -2.26 7.34
C ILE A 188 -11.83 -3.00 8.65
N GLY A 189 -10.71 -3.70 8.85
CA GLY A 189 -10.55 -4.50 10.04
C GLY A 189 -9.12 -4.87 10.41
N VAL A 190 -9.03 -5.63 11.49
CA VAL A 190 -7.84 -6.35 11.92
C VAL A 190 -8.04 -7.85 11.76
N ARG A 191 -6.94 -8.58 11.63
CA ARG A 191 -6.96 -10.04 11.62
C ARG A 191 -7.69 -10.58 12.85
N GLY A 192 -8.55 -11.57 12.64
CA GLY A 192 -9.34 -12.24 13.67
C GLY A 192 -10.16 -13.38 13.07
N ASP A 193 -10.93 -14.07 13.91
CA ASP A 193 -11.59 -15.34 13.55
C ASP A 193 -12.99 -15.16 12.90
N ASN A 194 -13.26 -14.02 12.26
CA ASN A 194 -14.54 -13.72 11.62
C ASN A 194 -14.48 -13.88 10.08
N GLU A 195 -15.55 -14.39 9.47
CA GLU A 195 -15.69 -14.70 8.04
C GLU A 195 -15.77 -13.48 7.09
N ALA A 196 -15.68 -12.25 7.59
CA ALA A 196 -15.80 -11.05 6.75
C ALA A 196 -14.49 -10.77 6.00
N LYS A 197 -14.56 -10.59 4.67
CA LYS A 197 -13.43 -10.13 3.86
C LYS A 197 -13.11 -8.67 4.19
N ILE A 198 -12.04 -8.46 4.95
CA ILE A 198 -11.54 -7.16 5.35
C ILE A 198 -10.24 -6.79 4.64
N VAL A 199 -9.95 -5.49 4.56
CA VAL A 199 -8.58 -5.01 4.32
C VAL A 199 -7.86 -4.95 5.67
N GLU A 200 -6.82 -5.75 5.86
CA GLU A 200 -6.08 -5.83 7.14
C GLU A 200 -5.20 -4.58 7.38
N PHE A 201 -5.43 -3.93 8.51
CA PHE A 201 -4.57 -2.84 9.01
C PHE A 201 -3.68 -3.31 10.14
N ILE A 202 -2.42 -2.90 10.08
CA ILE A 202 -1.40 -3.23 11.06
C ILE A 202 -1.16 -2.00 11.95
N THR A 203 -1.54 -2.10 13.23
CA THR A 203 -1.56 -0.95 14.17
C THR A 203 -0.21 -0.27 14.34
N TRP A 204 0.87 -1.02 14.58
CA TRP A 204 2.21 -0.43 14.70
C TRP A 204 2.68 0.27 13.41
N LYS A 205 2.24 -0.18 12.23
CA LYS A 205 2.49 0.51 10.96
C LYS A 205 1.64 1.77 10.79
N LEU A 206 0.41 1.78 11.32
CA LEU A 206 -0.38 3.01 11.41
C LEU A 206 0.27 4.03 12.35
N TYR A 207 0.85 3.59 13.46
CA TYR A 207 1.57 4.47 14.37
C TYR A 207 2.84 5.06 13.73
N GLU A 208 3.67 4.26 13.06
CA GLU A 208 4.81 4.78 12.28
C GLU A 208 4.36 5.84 11.26
N LEU A 209 3.26 5.57 10.56
CA LEU A 209 2.67 6.51 9.59
C LEU A 209 2.15 7.79 10.26
N TYR A 210 1.59 7.70 11.46
CA TYR A 210 1.15 8.85 12.25
C TYR A 210 2.33 9.74 12.68
N ILE A 211 3.39 9.15 13.22
CA ILE A 211 4.61 9.89 13.57
C ILE A 211 5.19 10.55 12.32
N PHE A 212 5.21 9.83 11.19
CA PHE A 212 5.65 10.41 9.94
C PHE A 212 4.77 11.59 9.52
N TYR A 213 3.45 11.48 9.63
CA TYR A 213 2.53 12.59 9.35
C TYR A 213 2.83 13.84 10.20
N LEU A 214 3.11 13.66 11.50
CA LEU A 214 3.50 14.77 12.37
C LEU A 214 4.83 15.41 11.96
N VAL A 215 5.85 14.60 11.66
CA VAL A 215 7.16 15.08 11.16
C VAL A 215 7.01 15.83 9.84
N LEU A 216 6.17 15.31 8.93
CA LEU A 216 5.89 15.93 7.64
C LEU A 216 5.24 17.31 7.82
N ASN A 217 4.24 17.42 8.71
CA ASN A 217 3.58 18.69 8.99
C ASN A 217 4.55 19.69 9.62
N TYR A 218 5.33 19.27 10.62
CA TYR A 218 6.37 20.09 11.25
C TYR A 218 7.37 20.65 10.23
N LEU A 219 7.82 19.82 9.27
CA LEU A 219 8.74 20.25 8.22
C LEU A 219 8.07 21.12 7.16
N ARG A 220 6.79 20.86 6.82
CA ARG A 220 6.05 21.66 5.85
C ARG A 220 5.80 23.10 6.31
N GLU A 221 5.66 23.31 7.62
CA GLU A 221 5.60 24.67 8.19
C GLU A 221 6.90 25.46 7.96
N ARG A 222 8.02 24.77 7.77
CA ARG A 222 9.37 25.36 7.58
C ARG A 222 9.87 25.29 6.12
N GLY A 223 9.35 24.36 5.32
CA GLY A 223 9.79 24.07 3.96
C GLY A 223 8.67 24.24 2.94
N LYS A 224 8.95 24.94 1.84
CA LYS A 224 7.92 25.31 0.84
C LYS A 224 7.66 24.27 -0.25
N SER A 225 8.53 23.28 -0.42
CA SER A 225 8.42 22.31 -1.53
C SER A 225 8.55 20.87 -1.05
N ILE A 226 7.64 20.01 -1.52
CA ILE A 226 7.62 18.58 -1.24
C ILE A 226 7.76 17.82 -2.56
N ARG A 227 8.70 16.89 -2.63
CA ARG A 227 8.93 16.01 -3.78
C ARG A 227 9.04 14.56 -3.32
N GLY A 228 8.38 13.65 -4.01
CA GLY A 228 8.58 12.21 -3.77
C GLY A 228 9.94 11.75 -4.28
N ILE A 229 10.66 10.96 -3.48
CA ILE A 229 11.91 10.29 -3.86
C ILE A 229 11.78 8.78 -3.69
N ASN A 230 12.69 8.00 -4.27
CA ASN A 230 12.61 6.54 -4.15
C ASN A 230 12.79 6.09 -2.69
N GLY A 231 11.71 5.55 -2.11
CA GLY A 231 11.66 5.10 -0.71
C GLY A 231 11.56 6.22 0.32
N GLY A 232 11.14 7.44 -0.06
CA GLY A 232 11.12 8.58 0.83
C GLY A 232 10.43 9.83 0.27
N ILE A 233 10.56 10.94 1.02
CA ILE A 233 10.12 12.28 0.59
C ILE A 233 11.29 13.25 0.77
N GLU A 234 11.45 14.18 -0.17
CA GLU A 234 12.35 15.31 -0.07
C GLU A 234 11.53 16.58 0.18
N ILE A 235 11.91 17.34 1.21
CA ILE A 235 11.31 18.64 1.56
C ILE A 235 12.43 19.65 1.62
N SER A 236 12.46 20.62 0.70
CA SER A 236 13.59 21.55 0.57
C SER A 236 14.94 20.80 0.57
N GLN A 237 15.81 21.01 1.57
CA GLN A 237 17.09 20.30 1.72
C GLN A 237 17.02 18.96 2.50
N TRP A 238 15.88 18.62 3.09
CA TRP A 238 15.73 17.43 3.94
C TRP A 238 15.23 16.23 3.15
N LYS A 239 15.88 15.08 3.32
CA LYS A 239 15.46 13.78 2.78
C LYS A 239 14.96 12.89 3.89
N ILE A 240 13.71 12.46 3.80
CA ILE A 240 13.04 11.62 4.78
C ILE A 240 12.90 10.23 4.19
N TYR A 241 13.43 9.20 4.86
CA TYR A 241 13.29 7.81 4.46
C TYR A 241 12.46 7.02 5.47
N PHE A 242 11.70 6.05 4.96
CA PHE A 242 10.86 5.14 5.77
C PHE A 242 11.42 3.73 5.73
N ASN A 243 11.50 3.08 6.89
CA ASN A 243 11.87 1.68 7.00
C ASN A 243 13.05 1.32 6.07
N ARG A 244 14.09 2.16 6.05
CA ARG A 244 15.20 2.06 5.10
C ARG A 244 16.53 2.04 5.82
N ARG A 245 17.41 1.16 5.36
CA ARG A 245 18.81 1.11 5.79
C ARG A 245 19.56 2.31 5.23
N LEU A 246 20.33 2.97 6.08
CA LEU A 246 21.08 4.16 5.67
C LEU A 246 22.44 3.75 5.11
N LYS A 247 22.97 4.60 4.23
CA LYS A 247 24.26 4.33 3.56
C LYS A 247 25.45 4.48 4.50
N ASN A 248 25.34 5.32 5.51
CA ASN A 248 26.36 5.63 6.51
C ASN A 248 26.40 4.64 7.70
N SER A 249 26.01 3.37 7.48
CA SER A 249 26.18 2.32 8.49
C SER A 249 27.67 2.06 8.72
N SER A 250 28.08 1.91 9.98
CA SER A 250 29.42 1.50 10.39
C SER A 250 29.65 -0.01 10.25
N LEU A 251 28.61 -0.80 9.97
CA LEU A 251 28.74 -2.23 9.68
C LEU A 251 29.43 -2.45 8.32
N ASN A 252 30.67 -2.94 8.37
CA ASN A 252 31.56 -3.06 7.22
C ASN A 252 31.76 -4.50 6.72
N LYS A 253 31.65 -5.52 7.58
CA LYS A 253 31.82 -6.93 7.24
C LYS A 253 30.86 -7.81 8.05
N VAL A 254 30.32 -8.85 7.43
CA VAL A 254 29.64 -9.96 8.12
C VAL A 254 30.18 -11.25 7.53
N ASP A 255 31.20 -11.80 8.20
CA ASP A 255 31.91 -12.99 7.73
C ASP A 255 32.26 -12.87 6.23
N ASP A 256 32.21 -13.96 5.47
CA ASP A 256 32.48 -13.97 4.02
C ASP A 256 31.22 -13.73 3.16
N LEU A 257 30.21 -13.02 3.68
CA LEU A 257 28.98 -12.74 2.94
C LEU A 257 29.09 -11.47 2.09
N ASP A 258 28.81 -11.60 0.80
CA ASP A 258 28.83 -10.48 -0.17
C ASP A 258 27.77 -9.40 0.10
N SER A 259 26.66 -9.77 0.74
CA SER A 259 25.52 -8.86 1.00
C SER A 259 25.42 -8.51 2.48
N ILE A 260 26.15 -7.48 2.88
CA ILE A 260 26.10 -6.92 4.24
C ILE A 260 24.80 -6.16 4.51
N ASP A 261 24.15 -5.64 3.47
CA ASP A 261 23.00 -4.74 3.62
C ASP A 261 21.86 -5.40 4.38
N LYS A 262 21.63 -6.71 4.26
CA LYS A 262 20.53 -7.38 4.97
C LYS A 262 20.67 -7.32 6.50
N PHE A 263 21.88 -7.18 7.01
CA PHE A 263 22.22 -7.15 8.45
C PHE A 263 22.20 -5.75 9.06
N LYS A 264 22.21 -4.70 8.22
CA LYS A 264 22.13 -3.32 8.69
C LYS A 264 20.81 -3.06 9.39
N GLY A 265 20.86 -2.30 10.48
CA GLY A 265 19.69 -1.86 11.21
C GLY A 265 18.77 -1.03 10.30
N ARG A 266 17.46 -1.10 10.53
CA ARG A 266 16.49 -0.43 9.65
C ARG A 266 15.60 0.52 10.46
N PRO A 267 16.00 1.79 10.62
CA PRO A 267 15.19 2.77 11.34
C PRO A 267 13.80 2.93 10.72
N ASP A 268 12.81 3.24 11.55
CA ASP A 268 11.44 3.44 11.09
C ASP A 268 11.32 4.74 10.27
N ILE A 269 11.89 5.83 10.80
CA ILE A 269 11.99 7.12 10.11
C ILE A 269 13.42 7.65 10.24
N SER A 270 13.95 8.19 9.14
CA SER A 270 15.24 8.90 9.15
C SER A 270 15.13 10.20 8.38
N ILE A 271 15.60 11.30 8.98
CA ILE A 271 15.65 12.63 8.38
C ILE A 271 17.11 12.97 8.11
N LEU A 272 17.46 13.18 6.85
CA LEU A 272 18.83 13.44 6.40
C LEU A 272 18.94 14.84 5.81
N ASN A 273 19.89 15.61 6.32
CA ASN A 273 20.40 16.83 5.69
C ASN A 273 21.94 16.85 5.89
N ALA A 274 22.52 17.91 6.45
CA ALA A 274 23.89 17.91 6.96
C ALA A 274 24.07 16.91 8.12
N ASN A 275 23.03 16.78 8.94
CA ASN A 275 22.94 15.87 10.07
C ASN A 275 21.86 14.82 9.83
N THR A 276 22.04 13.62 10.40
CA THR A 276 21.03 12.54 10.38
C THR A 276 20.27 12.53 11.71
N ILE A 277 18.95 12.48 11.66
CA ILE A 277 18.06 12.27 12.82
C ILE A 277 17.34 10.95 12.61
N ILE A 278 17.31 10.11 13.64
CA ILE A 278 16.62 8.82 13.61
C ILE A 278 15.43 8.84 14.57
N ILE A 279 14.29 8.35 14.12
CA ILE A 279 13.10 8.17 14.97
C ILE A 279 12.68 6.70 14.91
N GLU A 280 12.63 6.05 16.07
CA GLU A 280 12.14 4.68 16.26
C GLU A 280 10.75 4.73 16.91
N CYS A 281 9.80 4.01 16.34
CA CYS A 281 8.41 4.02 16.76
C CYS A 281 8.05 2.70 17.47
N LYS A 282 7.49 2.79 18.67
CA LYS A 282 6.97 1.63 19.40
C LYS A 282 5.52 1.85 19.78
N TYR A 283 4.60 1.14 19.12
CA TYR A 283 3.19 1.19 19.46
C TYR A 283 2.81 0.02 20.38
N SER A 284 3.00 0.22 21.68
CA SER A 284 2.63 -0.74 22.73
C SER A 284 2.61 -0.04 24.10
N ASN A 285 1.82 -0.59 25.03
CA ASN A 285 1.92 -0.26 26.45
C ASN A 285 2.80 -1.28 27.21
N TYR A 286 3.33 -2.29 26.53
CA TYR A 286 4.16 -3.34 27.14
C TYR A 286 5.60 -2.84 27.38
N LEU A 287 5.97 -2.70 28.66
CA LEU A 287 7.23 -2.12 29.11
C LEU A 287 8.49 -2.75 28.47
N PRO A 288 8.68 -4.09 28.45
CA PRO A 288 9.85 -4.70 27.79
C PRO A 288 10.00 -4.34 26.32
N TYR A 289 8.90 -4.13 25.60
CA TYR A 289 8.94 -3.72 24.20
C TYR A 289 9.41 -2.27 24.02
N ILE A 290 9.09 -1.39 24.98
CA ILE A 290 9.60 -0.01 25.03
C ILE A 290 11.06 0.00 25.46
N THR A 291 11.44 -0.82 26.45
CA THR A 291 12.84 -1.04 26.87
C THR A 291 13.72 -1.48 25.68
N ALA A 292 13.24 -2.44 24.89
CA ALA A 292 13.92 -2.85 23.66
C ALA A 292 14.05 -1.69 22.65
N GLY A 293 13.04 -0.81 22.55
CA GLY A 293 13.11 0.42 21.77
C GLY A 293 14.21 1.38 22.24
N ARG A 294 14.39 1.55 23.56
CA ARG A 294 15.44 2.38 24.15
C ARG A 294 16.83 1.88 23.75
N PHE A 295 17.08 0.58 23.86
CA PHE A 295 18.37 0.02 23.43
C PHE A 295 18.56 0.07 21.92
N LYS A 296 17.49 -0.03 21.14
CA LYS A 296 17.55 0.06 19.68
C LYS A 296 17.99 1.45 19.21
N ILE A 297 17.52 2.54 19.83
CA ILE A 297 18.01 3.90 19.50
C ILE A 297 19.48 4.11 19.89
N MET A 298 19.94 3.47 20.98
CA MET A 298 21.37 3.47 21.35
C MET A 298 22.20 2.69 20.32
N ALA A 299 21.71 1.53 19.86
CA ALA A 299 22.36 0.76 18.80
C ALA A 299 22.45 1.54 17.48
N TYR A 300 21.37 2.24 17.09
CA TYR A 300 21.42 3.15 15.94
C TYR A 300 22.40 4.29 16.10
N THR A 301 22.62 4.74 17.32
CA THR A 301 23.62 5.78 17.60
C THR A 301 25.03 5.29 17.25
N PHE A 302 25.34 4.04 17.55
CA PHE A 302 26.60 3.40 17.14
C PHE A 302 26.65 3.07 15.65
N GLU A 303 25.57 2.52 15.08
CA GLU A 303 25.58 2.07 13.69
C GLU A 303 25.64 3.25 12.72
N TYR A 304 24.89 4.32 12.97
CA TYR A 304 24.68 5.39 11.98
C TYR A 304 25.28 6.73 12.38
N ASN A 305 25.79 6.88 13.61
CA ASN A 305 26.29 8.13 14.17
C ASN A 305 25.38 9.35 13.85
N PRO A 306 24.07 9.28 14.15
CA PRO A 306 23.16 10.40 13.94
C PRO A 306 23.51 11.57 14.87
N ALA A 307 22.98 12.76 14.56
CA ALA A 307 23.02 13.89 15.48
C ALA A 307 22.16 13.64 16.72
N THR A 308 21.03 12.94 16.55
CA THR A 308 20.20 12.43 17.65
C THR A 308 19.37 11.22 17.20
N ALA A 309 18.95 10.41 18.16
CA ALA A 309 17.94 9.37 17.97
C ALA A 309 16.82 9.52 19.01
N ILE A 310 15.57 9.33 18.56
CA ILE A 310 14.35 9.57 19.32
C ILE A 310 13.53 8.27 19.35
N LEU A 311 13.18 7.80 20.54
CA LEU A 311 12.17 6.76 20.73
C LEU A 311 10.81 7.43 20.96
N VAL A 312 9.83 7.11 20.11
CA VAL A 312 8.44 7.58 20.27
C VAL A 312 7.49 6.41 20.53
N TYR A 313 6.60 6.58 21.50
CA TYR A 313 5.62 5.56 21.92
C TYR A 313 4.40 6.23 22.61
N PRO A 314 3.24 5.56 22.75
CA PRO A 314 2.02 6.19 23.24
C PRO A 314 1.96 6.36 24.78
N GLY A 315 3.03 6.02 25.51
CA GLY A 315 3.08 6.05 26.97
C GLY A 315 2.70 4.70 27.61
N LEU A 316 3.32 4.38 28.75
CA LEU A 316 3.06 3.16 29.50
C LEU A 316 1.88 3.30 30.47
N GLU A 317 1.27 2.17 30.82
CA GLU A 317 0.30 2.08 31.92
C GLU A 317 1.02 2.14 33.27
N GLU A 318 0.37 2.69 34.30
CA GLU A 318 0.98 2.86 35.63
C GLU A 318 1.39 1.52 36.26
N ASP A 319 0.58 0.49 36.03
CA ASP A 319 0.75 -0.86 36.58
C ASP A 319 1.61 -1.78 35.71
N SER A 320 2.41 -1.22 34.78
CA SER A 320 3.29 -2.00 33.92
C SER A 320 4.27 -2.85 34.76
N ILE A 321 4.27 -4.16 34.53
CA ILE A 321 5.13 -5.14 35.24
C ILE A 321 6.58 -4.95 34.79
N GLU A 322 7.48 -4.85 35.77
CA GLU A 322 8.93 -4.81 35.59
C GLU A 322 9.48 -6.23 35.74
N TYR A 323 10.25 -6.71 34.76
CA TYR A 323 10.86 -8.04 34.82
C TYR A 323 12.33 -8.00 35.25
N ASP A 324 13.01 -6.89 34.98
CA ASP A 324 14.42 -6.68 35.28
C ASP A 324 14.73 -5.21 35.60
N SER A 325 16.00 -4.93 35.91
CA SER A 325 16.46 -3.57 36.21
C SER A 325 16.48 -2.64 34.99
N GLU A 326 16.49 -3.19 33.77
CA GLU A 326 16.45 -2.38 32.54
C GLU A 326 15.05 -1.77 32.35
N ASP A 327 14.01 -2.56 32.66
CA ASP A 327 12.61 -2.18 32.71
C ASP A 327 12.34 -1.13 33.79
N GLU A 328 12.88 -1.28 35.00
CA GLU A 328 12.79 -0.27 36.07
C GLU A 328 13.30 1.08 35.57
N GLY A 329 14.46 1.09 34.92
CA GLY A 329 15.04 2.29 34.33
C GLY A 329 14.14 2.89 33.24
N THR A 330 13.54 2.08 32.37
CA THR A 330 12.64 2.57 31.31
C THR A 330 11.36 3.16 31.91
N LYS A 331 10.79 2.51 32.92
CA LYS A 331 9.59 2.99 33.61
C LYS A 331 9.85 4.30 34.35
N PHE A 332 11.02 4.48 34.96
CA PHE A 332 11.41 5.75 35.56
C PHE A 332 11.47 6.87 34.52
N LEU A 333 12.06 6.59 33.34
CA LEU A 333 12.09 7.55 32.23
C LEU A 333 10.69 7.87 31.69
N ASP A 334 9.79 6.89 31.59
CA ASP A 334 8.37 7.11 31.23
C ASP A 334 7.67 8.05 32.23
N LYS A 335 7.82 7.81 33.54
CA LYS A 335 7.28 8.69 34.58
C LYS A 335 7.77 10.13 34.41
N LYS A 336 9.06 10.31 34.13
CA LYS A 336 9.64 11.64 33.88
C LYS A 336 9.15 12.25 32.56
N ALA A 337 8.96 11.43 31.52
CA ALA A 337 8.45 11.89 30.23
C ALA A 337 6.98 12.33 30.33
N LYS A 338 6.18 11.73 31.21
CA LYS A 338 4.79 12.15 31.45
C LYS A 338 4.68 13.59 31.99
N GLU A 339 5.69 14.10 32.71
CA GLU A 339 5.70 15.47 33.24
C GLU A 339 5.89 16.53 32.13
N LYS A 340 6.76 16.27 31.14
CA LYS A 340 7.21 17.27 30.15
C LYS A 340 6.94 16.93 28.69
N GLY A 341 6.43 15.72 28.43
CA GLY A 341 6.25 15.10 27.12
C GLY A 341 7.42 14.23 26.66
N PHE A 342 8.64 14.49 27.14
CA PHE A 342 9.83 13.72 26.80
C PHE A 342 10.90 13.81 27.89
N VAL A 343 11.89 12.93 27.81
CA VAL A 343 13.14 12.97 28.58
C VAL A 343 14.31 12.83 27.62
N ASP A 344 15.34 13.63 27.83
CA ASP A 344 16.63 13.49 27.16
C ASP A 344 17.66 12.79 28.05
N PHE A 345 18.62 12.13 27.42
CA PHE A 345 19.75 11.50 28.10
C PHE A 345 20.99 11.50 27.20
N GLN A 346 22.17 11.55 27.82
CA GLN A 346 23.46 11.57 27.10
C GLN A 346 23.96 10.16 26.82
N TYR A 347 24.39 9.93 25.58
CA TYR A 347 25.01 8.68 25.15
C TYR A 347 26.05 8.95 24.05
N ASN A 348 27.32 8.60 24.29
CA ASN A 348 28.43 8.82 23.34
C ASN A 348 28.51 10.25 22.79
N ASN A 349 28.40 11.26 23.67
CA ASN A 349 28.37 12.70 23.31
C ASN A 349 27.20 13.10 22.40
N LYS A 350 26.14 12.29 22.34
CA LYS A 350 24.88 12.59 21.67
C LYS A 350 23.77 12.66 22.69
N THR A 351 22.87 13.62 22.51
CA THR A 351 21.61 13.66 23.26
C THR A 351 20.60 12.77 22.55
N LEU A 352 20.07 11.78 23.25
CA LEU A 352 18.99 10.91 22.80
C LEU A 352 17.70 11.27 23.55
N TYR A 353 16.54 10.94 22.96
CA TYR A 353 15.25 11.29 23.54
C TYR A 353 14.31 10.09 23.63
N ILE A 354 13.53 10.05 24.70
CA ILE A 354 12.35 9.21 24.85
C ILE A 354 11.15 10.15 24.93
N ALA A 355 10.21 10.05 24.00
CA ALA A 355 9.08 10.97 23.88
C ALA A 355 7.74 10.22 23.85
N ILE A 356 6.77 10.72 24.61
CA ILE A 356 5.41 10.18 24.65
C ILE A 356 4.57 10.92 23.62
N ILE A 357 4.24 10.23 22.54
CA ILE A 357 3.35 10.72 21.48
C ILE A 357 2.10 9.84 21.47
N ASP A 358 1.07 10.29 22.17
CA ASP A 358 -0.20 9.58 22.30
C ASP A 358 -1.15 10.00 21.16
N PRO A 359 -1.54 9.09 20.25
CA PRO A 359 -2.45 9.44 19.17
C PRO A 359 -3.85 9.84 19.66
N ALA A 360 -4.22 9.53 20.91
CA ALA A 360 -5.47 10.02 21.50
C ALA A 360 -5.43 11.51 21.89
N LYS A 361 -4.25 12.11 22.00
CA LYS A 361 -4.10 13.56 22.21
C LYS A 361 -4.25 14.34 20.91
N ASP A 362 -4.37 15.66 21.06
CA ASP A 362 -4.43 16.59 19.94
C ASP A 362 -3.15 16.53 19.07
N ASP A 363 -3.33 16.69 17.75
CA ASP A 363 -2.23 16.61 16.79
C ASP A 363 -1.26 17.78 16.95
N ASP A 364 -1.75 18.99 17.26
CA ASP A 364 -0.90 20.16 17.44
C ASP A 364 -0.08 20.06 18.73
N GLU A 365 -0.65 19.48 19.79
CA GLU A 365 0.11 19.18 21.02
C GLU A 365 1.26 18.20 20.76
N ASN A 366 0.96 17.08 20.10
CA ASN A 366 1.97 16.09 19.74
C ASN A 366 3.03 16.67 18.79
N MET A 367 2.62 17.50 17.83
CA MET A 367 3.53 18.18 16.91
C MET A 367 4.43 19.19 17.64
N LYS A 368 3.89 20.00 18.55
CA LYS A 368 4.67 20.94 19.37
C LYS A 368 5.70 20.22 20.24
N LEU A 369 5.35 19.05 20.78
CA LEU A 369 6.27 18.21 21.54
C LEU A 369 7.44 17.74 20.67
N LEU A 370 7.16 17.18 19.49
CA LEU A 370 8.21 16.80 18.53
C LEU A 370 9.04 18.01 18.09
N ALA A 371 8.41 19.16 17.85
CA ALA A 371 9.10 20.39 17.46
C ALA A 371 10.15 20.82 18.49
N ARG A 372 9.83 20.76 19.79
CA ARG A 372 10.77 21.10 20.88
C ARG A 372 12.07 20.27 20.86
N ILE A 373 12.00 19.05 20.31
CA ILE A 373 13.17 18.19 20.12
C ILE A 373 13.85 18.53 18.78
N LEU A 374 13.08 18.54 17.69
CA LEU A 374 13.60 18.69 16.33
C LEU A 374 14.23 20.07 16.06
N ASP A 375 13.72 21.15 16.67
CA ASP A 375 14.25 22.51 16.50
C ASP A 375 15.71 22.66 16.99
N GLN A 376 16.20 21.71 17.81
CA GLN A 376 17.60 21.68 18.26
C GLN A 376 18.56 21.15 17.17
N TYR A 377 18.03 20.50 16.13
CA TYR A 377 18.82 19.80 15.12
C TYR A 377 18.47 20.21 13.68
N ILE A 378 17.33 20.87 13.48
CA ILE A 378 16.81 21.28 12.18
C ILE A 378 16.83 22.81 12.13
N HIS A 379 17.62 23.34 11.20
CA HIS A 379 17.80 24.77 10.94
C HIS A 379 17.49 25.10 9.49
#